data_AF-A0A920HIN9-F1
#
_entry.id   AF-A0A920HIN9-F1
#
_cell.length_a   1.000
_cell.length_b   1.000
_cell.length_c   1.000
_cell.angle_alpha   90.00
_cell.angle_beta   90.00
_cell.angle_gamma   90.00
#
_symmetry.space_group_name_H-M   'P 1'
#
loop_
_entity.id
_entity.type
_entity.pdbx_description
1 polymer ?
#
loop_
_entity_poly.entity_id
_entity_poly.type
_entity_poly.pdbx_seq_one_letter_code
_entity_poly.pdbx_strand_id
1 'polypeptide(L)' 'MEDVIHYKPPLGPIGSLLNSLFIDSKLNSIFKYRELELIKIFGEFKS' A
#
# COMPACT_ATOMS: atom_id res chain seq x y z
N MET A 1 -11.20 2.60 6.82
CA MET A 1 -10.02 2.14 7.59
C MET A 1 -8.83 2.97 7.15
N GLU A 2 -7.98 3.37 8.08
CA GLU A 2 -6.74 4.08 7.76
C GLU A 2 -5.56 3.11 8.04
N ASP A 3 -4.84 2.72 6.98
CA ASP A 3 -3.65 1.87 7.06
C ASP A 3 -2.46 2.67 6.52
N VAL A 4 -1.51 3.01 7.40
CA VAL A 4 -0.39 3.91 7.08
C VAL A 4 0.92 3.18 7.31
N ILE A 5 1.76 3.18 6.28
CA ILE A 5 3.11 2.61 6.35
C ILE A 5 4.15 3.71 6.12
N HIS A 6 5.08 3.82 7.06
CA HIS A 6 6.25 4.69 6.93
C HIS A 6 7.44 3.85 6.49
N TYR A 7 7.99 4.16 5.32
CA TYR A 7 9.14 3.46 4.78
C TYR A 7 10.05 4.41 4.02
N LYS A 8 11.32 4.01 3.90
CA LYS A 8 12.32 4.76 3.12
C LYS A 8 13.11 3.78 2.25
N PRO A 9 13.05 3.91 0.92
CA PRO A 9 13.88 3.12 0.03
C PRO A 9 15.38 3.37 0.30
N PRO A 10 16.21 2.33 0.41
CA PRO A 10 17.67 2.48 0.46
C PRO A 10 18.22 2.89 -0.92
N LEU A 11 19.53 3.18 -1.01
CA LEU A 11 20.23 3.49 -2.28
C LEU A 11 19.93 4.86 -2.92
N GLY A 12 19.47 5.84 -2.13
CA GLY A 12 19.39 7.24 -2.57
C GLY A 12 18.58 7.44 -3.86
N PRO A 13 19.14 8.06 -4.92
CA PRO A 13 18.42 8.29 -6.19
C PRO A 13 17.90 7.01 -6.85
N ILE A 14 18.65 5.90 -6.76
CA ILE A 14 18.24 4.59 -7.30
C ILE A 14 17.02 4.08 -6.53
N GLY A 15 17.05 4.23 -5.20
CA GLY A 15 15.93 3.91 -4.33
C GLY A 15 14.67 4.68 -4.70
N SER A 16 14.81 5.98 -4.96
CA SER A 16 13.69 6.83 -5.37
C SER A 16 13.13 6.43 -6.75
N LEU A 17 13.97 6.03 -7.69
CA LEU A 17 13.52 5.53 -8.99
C LEU A 17 12.76 4.21 -8.84
N LEU A 18 13.31 3.24 -8.11
CA LEU A 18 12.63 1.98 -7.82
C LEU A 18 11.31 2.19 -7.06
N ASN A 19 11.26 3.22 -6.21
CA ASN A 19 10.05 3.58 -5.49
C ASN A 19 8.89 3.85 -6.43
N SER A 20 9.11 4.82 -7.32
CA SER A 20 8.11 5.29 -8.27
C SER A 20 7.77 4.25 -9.32
N LEU A 21 8.74 3.41 -9.73
CA LEU A 21 8.50 2.38 -10.75
C LEU A 21 7.81 1.12 -10.21
N PHE A 22 8.15 0.67 -9.00
CA PHE A 22 7.76 -0.66 -8.51
C PHE A 22 7.21 -0.71 -7.09
N ILE A 23 7.77 0.03 -6.14
CA ILE A 23 7.41 -0.12 -4.72
C ILE A 23 6.01 0.45 -4.46
N ASP A 24 5.72 1.64 -4.98
CA ASP A 24 4.44 2.31 -4.78
C ASP A 24 3.27 1.48 -5.34
N SER A 25 3.43 0.90 -6.54
CA SER A 25 2.40 0.05 -7.15
C SER A 25 2.16 -1.23 -6.35
N LYS A 26 3.21 -1.82 -5.77
CA LYS A 26 3.13 -3.00 -4.92
C LYS A 26 2.50 -2.71 -3.55
N LEU A 27 2.74 -1.54 -2.97
CA LEU A 27 2.07 -1.13 -1.73
C LEU A 27 0.57 -0.93 -1.97
N ASN A 28 0.20 -0.27 -3.08
CA ASN A 28 -1.20 -0.09 -3.45
C ASN A 28 -1.94 -1.43 -3.63
N SER A 29 -1.28 -2.45 -4.20
CA SER A 29 -1.90 -3.77 -4.32
C SER A 29 -2.09 -4.47 -2.98
N ILE A 30 -1.15 -4.32 -2.04
CA ILE A 30 -1.26 -4.83 -0.67
C ILE A 30 -2.44 -4.15 0.06
N PHE A 31 -2.54 -2.82 -0.01
CA PHE A 31 -3.63 -2.10 0.64
C PHE A 31 -4.98 -2.47 0.05
N LYS A 32 -5.09 -2.53 -1.28
CA LYS A 32 -6.32 -2.95 -1.96
C LYS A 32 -6.74 -4.37 -1.59
N TYR A 33 -5.78 -5.31 -1.52
CA TYR A 33 -6.07 -6.67 -1.08
C TYR A 33 -6.62 -6.69 0.36
N ARG A 34 -5.97 -5.96 1.27
CA ARG A 34 -6.41 -5.88 2.67
C ARG A 34 -7.79 -5.26 2.80
N GLU A 35 -8.08 -4.19 2.07
CA GLU A 35 -9.39 -3.58 2.03
C GLU A 35 -10.47 -4.57 1.58
N LEU A 36 -10.24 -5.29 0.48
CA LEU A 36 -11.18 -6.28 -0.03
C LEU A 36 -11.43 -7.43 0.96
N GLU A 37 -10.38 -7.96 1.59
CA GLU A 37 -10.52 -9.00 2.61
C GLU A 37 -11.30 -8.51 3.83
N LEU A 38 -11.09 -7.26 4.25
CA LEU A 38 -11.85 -6.69 5.37
C LEU A 38 -13.31 -6.46 5.00
N ILE A 39 -13.61 -5.97 3.79
CA ILE A 39 -14.99 -5.84 3.29
C ILE A 39 -15.66 -7.21 3.25
N LYS A 40 -14.92 -8.26 2.85
CA LYS A 40 -15.46 -9.63 2.81
C LYS A 40 -15.80 -10.18 4.20
N ILE A 41 -14.99 -9.88 5.21
CA ILE A 41 -15.18 -10.39 6.58
C ILE A 41 -16.21 -9.54 7.35
N PHE A 42 -16.17 -8.23 7.19
CA PHE A 42 -16.91 -7.29 8.04
C PHE A 42 -18.02 -6.52 7.30
N GLY A 43 -18.12 -6.64 5.98
CA GLY A 43 -19.00 -5.83 5.13
C GLY A 43 -18.39 -4.48 4.75
N GLU A 44 -19.09 -3.74 3.89
CA GLU A 44 -18.67 -2.39 3.50
C GLU A 44 -18.70 -1.43 4.69
N PHE A 45 -17.65 -0.63 4.82
CA PHE A 45 -17.61 0.42 5.83
C PHE A 45 -18.60 1.53 5.45
N LYS A 46 -19.67 1.68 6.23
CA LYS A 46 -20.60 2.80 6.12
C LYS A 46 -20.04 3.96 6.95
N SER A 47 -19.65 5.04 6.27
CA SER A 47 -19.33 6.32 6.89
C SER A 47 -20.54 6.97 7.53
#